data_AF-A0A957IWG9-F1
#
_entry.id   AF-A0A957IWG9-F1
#
_cell.length_a   1.000
_cell.length_b   1.000
_cell.length_c   1.000
_cell.angle_alpha   90.00
_cell.angle_beta   90.00
_cell.angle_gamma   90.00
#
_symmetry.space_group_name_H-M   'P 1'
#
loop_
_entity.id
_entity.type
_entity.pdbx_description
1 polymer ?
#
loop_
_entity_poly.entity_id
_entity_poly.type
_entity_poly.pdbx_seq_one_letter_code
_entity_poly.pdbx_strand_id
1 'polypeptide(L)'
;MKINRLIWLDQYLIKIEVKHGVYQNEVREILFSHPRIRRVGKGKSNQGEHLYVAYGQTQTGRYLTVFFIHKPGNEALIISARDMDEKERKQYGRK
;
A
#
# COMPACT_ATOMS: atom_id res chain seq x y z
N MET A 1 -13.23 -0.02 1.74
CA MET A 1 -12.60 -1.35 1.89
C MET A 1 -11.88 -1.36 3.22
N LYS A 2 -11.99 -2.43 4.01
CA LYS A 2 -11.36 -2.55 5.33
C LYS A 2 -10.20 -3.53 5.22
N ILE A 3 -9.07 -3.25 5.88
CA ILE A 3 -7.90 -4.13 5.94
C ILE A 3 -7.60 -4.37 7.41
N ASN A 4 -7.58 -5.63 7.83
CA ASN A 4 -7.36 -6.01 9.23
C ASN A 4 -6.02 -6.73 9.43
N ARG A 5 -5.46 -7.31 8.36
CA ARG A 5 -4.22 -8.09 8.42
C ARG A 5 -3.32 -7.76 7.25
N LEU A 6 -2.02 -7.70 7.51
CA LEU A 6 -0.99 -7.52 6.51
C LEU A 6 -0.23 -8.82 6.33
N ILE A 7 -0.03 -9.22 5.08
CA ILE A 7 0.81 -10.34 4.69
C ILE A 7 2.07 -9.76 4.04
N TRP A 8 3.21 -10.14 4.57
CA TRP A 8 4.52 -9.78 4.04
C TRP A 8 5.22 -11.03 3.54
N LEU A 9 5.85 -10.93 2.38
CA LEU A 9 6.80 -11.92 1.91
C LEU A 9 8.20 -11.32 2.06
N ASP A 10 9.14 -12.07 2.63
CA ASP A 10 10.48 -11.56 2.96
C ASP A 10 11.19 -10.93 1.75
N GLN A 11 11.00 -11.53 0.56
CA GLN A 11 11.50 -11.01 -0.72
C GLN A 11 11.03 -9.59 -1.05
N TYR A 12 9.82 -9.21 -0.62
CA TYR A 12 9.27 -7.87 -0.84
C TYR A 12 9.65 -6.94 0.30
N LEU A 13 9.65 -7.45 1.55
CA LEU A 13 10.02 -6.66 2.71
C LEU A 13 11.42 -6.06 2.58
N ILE A 14 12.43 -6.91 2.36
CA ILE A 14 13.83 -6.46 2.24
C ILE A 14 13.97 -5.47 1.09
N LYS A 15 13.31 -5.74 -0.03
CA LYS A 15 13.36 -4.87 -1.21
C LYS A 15 12.75 -3.50 -0.93
N ILE A 16 11.64 -3.42 -0.19
CA ILE A 16 10.97 -2.17 0.13
C ILE A 16 11.84 -1.33 1.08
N GLU A 17 12.38 -1.95 2.13
CA GLU A 17 13.23 -1.26 3.10
C GLU A 17 14.51 -0.73 2.44
N VAL A 18 15.24 -1.59 1.71
CA VAL A 18 16.52 -1.22 1.08
C VAL A 18 16.34 -0.23 -0.07
N LYS A 19 15.30 -0.40 -0.90
CA LYS A 19 15.12 0.45 -2.09
C LYS A 19 14.38 1.74 -1.82
N HIS A 20 13.47 1.75 -0.85
CA HIS A 20 12.54 2.85 -0.64
C HIS A 20 12.60 3.44 0.77
N GLY A 21 13.31 2.83 1.73
CA GLY A 21 13.38 3.33 3.10
C GLY A 21 11.99 3.41 3.75
N VAL A 22 11.09 2.51 3.35
CA VAL A 22 9.74 2.41 3.89
C VAL A 22 9.66 1.20 4.80
N TYR A 23 9.19 1.41 6.02
CA TYR A 23 9.11 0.38 7.03
C TYR A 23 7.69 -0.17 7.18
N GLN A 24 7.57 -1.38 7.74
CA GLN A 24 6.27 -2.06 7.89
C GLN A 24 5.26 -1.26 8.73
N ASN A 25 5.74 -0.56 9.76
CA ASN A 25 4.91 0.28 10.63
C ASN A 25 4.26 1.43 9.85
N GLU A 26 4.99 2.09 8.95
CA GLU A 26 4.46 3.17 8.11
C GLU A 26 3.36 2.65 7.17
N VAL A 27 3.58 1.48 6.58
CA VAL A 27 2.57 0.82 5.73
C VAL A 27 1.33 0.43 6.52
N ARG A 28 1.52 -0.11 7.73
CA ARG A 28 0.41 -0.44 8.64
C ARG A 28 -0.40 0.79 8.99
N GLU A 29 0.27 1.87 9.32
CA GLU A 29 -0.35 3.13 9.68
C GLU A 29 -1.26 3.66 8.57
N ILE A 30 -0.77 3.62 7.33
CA ILE A 30 -1.53 4.05 6.16
C ILE A 30 -2.71 3.13 5.90
N LEU A 31 -2.53 1.82 5.94
CA LEU A 31 -3.59 0.87 5.60
C LEU A 31 -4.69 0.78 6.66
N PHE A 32 -4.36 1.01 7.94
CA PHE A 32 -5.29 0.85 9.06
C PHE A 32 -5.99 2.15 9.46
N SER A 33 -5.54 3.29 8.94
CA SER A 33 -6.23 4.56 9.09
C SER A 33 -7.40 4.66 8.09
N HIS A 34 -7.34 5.60 7.16
CA HIS A 34 -8.36 5.79 6.12
C HIS A 34 -7.67 6.14 4.79
N PRO A 35 -6.94 5.19 4.18
CA PRO A 35 -6.21 5.46 2.95
C PRO A 35 -7.17 5.69 1.79
N ARG A 36 -6.73 6.48 0.81
CA ARG A 36 -7.41 6.54 -0.48
C ARG A 36 -7.00 5.31 -1.29
N ILE A 37 -7.94 4.40 -1.52
CA ILE A 37 -7.67 3.14 -2.22
C ILE A 37 -8.22 3.20 -3.63
N ARG A 38 -7.39 2.81 -4.61
CA ARG A 38 -7.77 2.70 -6.02
C ARG A 38 -7.39 1.32 -6.55
N ARG A 39 -8.26 0.74 -7.39
CA ARG A 39 -7.93 -0.49 -8.13
C ARG A 39 -7.06 -0.13 -9.34
N VAL A 40 -5.91 -0.80 -9.47
CA VAL A 40 -4.93 -0.53 -10.54
C VAL A 40 -4.91 -1.61 -11.60
N GLY A 41 -5.36 -2.83 -11.30
CA GLY A 41 -5.42 -3.91 -12.29
C GLY A 41 -5.89 -5.25 -11.74
N LYS A 42 -5.89 -6.27 -12.61
CA LYS A 42 -6.05 -7.67 -12.19
C LYS A 42 -4.73 -8.16 -11.57
N GLY A 43 -4.80 -8.89 -10.46
CA GLY A 43 -3.63 -9.52 -9.86
C GLY A 43 -3.05 -10.58 -10.82
N LYS A 44 -1.75 -10.85 -10.71
CA LYS A 44 -1.05 -11.77 -11.63
C LYS A 44 -1.50 -13.23 -11.53
N SER A 45 -2.07 -13.66 -10.41
CA SER A 45 -2.06 -15.10 -10.08
C SER A 45 -3.40 -15.80 -9.88
N ASN A 46 -4.56 -15.15 -9.69
CA ASN A 46 -5.82 -15.89 -9.55
C ASN A 46 -7.07 -15.05 -9.88
N GLN A 47 -8.13 -15.70 -10.36
CA GLN A 47 -9.47 -15.12 -10.49
C GLN A 47 -9.95 -14.63 -9.12
N GLY A 48 -10.24 -13.33 -9.00
CA GLY A 48 -10.72 -12.70 -7.77
C GLY A 48 -9.68 -11.89 -6.99
N GLU A 49 -8.40 -12.02 -7.29
CA GLU A 49 -7.36 -11.17 -6.70
C GLU A 49 -7.12 -9.93 -7.57
N HIS A 50 -7.26 -8.74 -6.97
CA HIS A 50 -7.06 -7.47 -7.67
C HIS A 50 -5.91 -6.70 -7.03
N LEU A 51 -5.13 -6.05 -7.88
CA LEU A 51 -4.08 -5.16 -7.43
C LEU A 51 -4.71 -3.81 -7.07
N TYR A 52 -4.47 -3.39 -5.84
CA TYR A 52 -4.87 -2.11 -5.31
C TYR A 52 -3.65 -1.26 -5.00
N VAL A 53 -3.87 0.04 -5.03
CA VAL A 53 -2.95 1.05 -4.54
C VAL A 53 -3.65 1.84 -3.45
N ALA A 54 -2.99 1.98 -2.30
CA ALA A 54 -3.39 2.85 -1.21
C ALA A 54 -2.46 4.06 -1.17
N TYR A 55 -3.07 5.23 -1.03
CA TYR A 55 -2.38 6.50 -0.82
C TYR A 55 -2.71 6.99 0.58
N GLY A 56 -1.69 7.37 1.36
CA GLY A 56 -1.89 7.93 2.69
C GLY A 56 -0.71 8.75 3.16
N GLN A 57 -0.93 9.47 4.25
CA GLN A 57 0.09 10.20 4.98
C GLN A 57 0.32 9.51 6.32
N THR A 58 1.58 9.29 6.70
CA THR A 58 1.97 8.82 8.04
C THR A 58 1.82 9.95 9.05
N GLN A 59 1.85 9.63 10.34
CA GLN A 59 1.84 10.57 11.45
C GLN A 59 3.07 11.48 11.44
N THR A 60 4.19 10.98 10.92
CA THR A 60 5.41 11.76 10.70
C THR A 60 5.33 12.69 9.48
N GLY A 61 4.22 12.65 8.75
CA GLY A 61 3.95 13.54 7.62
C GLY A 61 4.43 13.02 6.25
N ARG A 62 4.99 11.80 6.17
CA ARG A 62 5.42 11.19 4.90
C ARG A 62 4.22 10.73 4.09
N TYR A 63 4.24 10.98 2.79
CA TYR A 63 3.20 10.55 1.86
C TYR A 63 3.65 9.28 1.16
N LEU A 64 2.98 8.15 1.37
CA LEU A 64 3.36 6.88 0.74
C LEU A 64 2.28 6.33 -0.19
N THR A 65 2.77 5.69 -1.24
CA THR A 65 2.01 4.85 -2.17
C THR A 65 2.29 3.39 -1.85
N VAL A 66 1.26 2.65 -1.45
CA VAL A 66 1.35 1.22 -1.09
C VAL A 66 0.59 0.37 -2.10
N PHE A 67 1.30 -0.53 -2.77
CA PHE A 67 0.72 -1.52 -3.68
C PHE A 67 0.49 -2.84 -2.94
N PHE A 68 -0.74 -3.34 -3.03
CA PHE A 68 -1.11 -4.58 -2.36
C PHE A 68 -2.18 -5.36 -3.14
N ILE A 69 -2.21 -6.66 -2.93
CA ILE A 69 -3.28 -7.52 -3.40
C ILE A 69 -4.26 -7.70 -2.24
N HIS A 70 -5.54 -7.43 -2.50
CA HIS A 70 -6.60 -7.70 -1.53
C HIS A 70 -7.00 -9.17 -1.63
N LYS A 71 -6.84 -9.90 -0.52
CA LYS A 71 -7.24 -11.30 -0.37
C LYS A 71 -8.56 -11.41 0.41
N PRO A 72 -9.29 -12.53 0.27
CA PRO A 72 -10.45 -12.82 1.12
C PRO A 72 -10.12 -12.68 2.60
N GLY A 73 -11.06 -12.17 3.41
CA GLY A 73 -10.83 -11.97 4.86
C GLY A 73 -10.24 -10.62 5.26
N ASN A 74 -10.29 -9.60 4.39
CA ASN A 74 -9.73 -8.25 4.63
C ASN A 74 -8.20 -8.28 4.87
N GLU A 75 -7.51 -9.17 4.15
CA GLU A 75 -6.06 -9.31 4.21
C GLU A 75 -5.42 -8.57 3.02
N ALA A 76 -4.32 -7.86 3.29
CA ALA A 76 -3.54 -7.17 2.27
C ALA A 76 -2.16 -7.80 2.14
N LEU A 77 -1.90 -8.42 0.99
CA LEU A 77 -0.56 -8.87 0.62
C LEU A 77 0.23 -7.70 0.06
N ILE A 78 1.24 -7.23 0.79
CA ILE A 78 2.05 -6.09 0.40
C ILE A 78 3.03 -6.50 -0.70
N ILE A 79 2.97 -5.80 -1.83
CA ILE A 79 3.81 -6.06 -3.00
C ILE A 79 4.93 -5.03 -3.09
N SER A 80 4.62 -3.76 -2.81
CA SER A 80 5.57 -2.66 -2.84
C SER A 80 5.05 -1.48 -2.02
N ALA A 81 5.94 -0.69 -1.45
CA ALA A 81 5.64 0.61 -0.88
C ALA A 81 6.75 1.59 -1.21
N ARG A 82 6.38 2.84 -1.50
CA ARG A 82 7.32 3.92 -1.86
C ARG A 82 6.77 5.27 -1.44
N ASP A 83 7.62 6.28 -1.35
CA ASP A 83 7.16 7.67 -1.28
C ASP A 83 6.35 8.04 -2.54
N MET A 84 5.31 8.83 -2.33
CA MET A 84 4.53 9.42 -3.42
C MET A 84 5.41 10.31 -4.29
N ASP A 85 5.23 10.23 -5.60
CA ASP A 85 5.77 11.27 -6.48
C ASP A 85 4.97 12.57 -6.39
N GLU A 86 5.49 13.67 -6.94
CA GLU A 86 4.85 14.98 -6.87
C GLU A 86 3.43 14.99 -7.47
N LYS A 87 3.18 14.19 -8.51
CA LYS A 87 1.88 14.09 -9.16
C LYS A 87 0.89 13.34 -8.26
N GLU A 88 1.31 12.22 -7.69
CA GLU A 88 0.55 11.45 -6.70
C GLU A 88 0.21 12.32 -5.48
N ARG A 89 1.18 13.07 -4.95
CA ARG A 89 0.97 13.97 -3.81
C ARG A 89 -0.02 15.09 -4.13
N LYS A 90 0.10 15.72 -5.31
CA LYS A 90 -0.83 16.76 -5.78
C LYS A 90 -2.25 16.21 -5.96
N GLN A 91 -2.39 14.99 -6.47
CA GLN A 91 -3.68 14.32 -6.60
C GLN A 91 -4.27 13.92 -5.25
N TYR A 92 -3.43 13.50 -4.30
CA TYR A 92 -3.85 13.17 -2.94
C TYR A 92 -4.39 14.41 -2.19
N GLY A 93 -3.74 15.56 -2.34
CA GLY A 93 -4.16 16.82 -1.71
C GLY A 93 -5.39 17.48 -2.34
N ARG A 94 -5.78 17.10 -3.56
CA ARG A 94 -7.01 17.56 -4.19
C ARG A 94 -8.20 16.77 -3.62
N LYS A 95 -9.05 17.44 -2.86
CA LYS A 95 -10.36 16.97 -2.41
C LYS A 95 -11.40 17.27 -3.50
#